data_AF-A0A4Y1VF55-F1
#
_entry.id   AF-A0A4Y1VF55-F1
#
_cell.length_a   1.000
_cell.length_b   1.000
_cell.length_c   1.000
_cell.angle_alpha   90.00
_cell.angle_beta   90.00
_cell.angle_gamma   90.00
#
_symmetry.space_group_name_H-M   'P 1'
#
loop_
_entity.id
_entity.type
_entity.pdbx_description
1 polymer ?
#
loop_
_entity_poly.entity_id
_entity_poly.type
_entity_poly.pdbx_seq_one_letter_code
_entity_poly.pdbx_strand_id
1 'polypeptide(L)'
;MIKMKFILFLIYFLGCFFLSFGQQNTSTYWNNRLEIKSFRLPLPPYDYIPKVVDLNCDGTPDAIFSMTRDSIPVLWLDDNGDMRWDDLEGDTSSDCLLIDRNKDGIYGGHGDLVIDWVDTDHDGKPDLQIVAEYPKQKAEDVWPNGHYMIVLDTDRDGIFNNIDWNCLEIKSWERSGICDFYTDYSGQSAFLKIHAATYNMQDVRLNWENPFLFYDEDGDGLSEVAIRLLDSLKKIDNDSPDNSFVNSQVNGFIDWVSVGIDMDNDNGVENEFDFDLTLNFRGKGFYYMDQVHKINNVRKLPKTDTFFIDPRFRQITELIYPDHSNAWNLIFDRGEWNKVYFTFDEDDDCHRWERVELYDPLDPFKVGWGNGGLDNNSQSDASGDRGEWDLDNSGKGKLYVSKFDGRLHLYGAEWGCWRIDQNTEYYQGWDRLWTGSRRNPQEFATVKYEDVDGNGFFDTIKYDMDGDQVFETIVSLKNLGINDVCELIDTSTFKYENFTDLMCKMAHDMWSNALLACKVAEKYGVNTFWYAKLKQAASIRKKYDNGYWLQYYLYKDLEYLFLRKQDKYSLDKLNSAYYAGNWNLLLME
;
A
#
# COMPACT_ATOMS: atom_id res chain seq x y z
N MET A 1 3.64 -93.94 -3.33
CA MET A 1 3.20 -93.99 -4.73
C MET A 1 2.11 -92.94 -4.83
N ILE A 2 2.28 -91.74 -5.39
CA ILE A 2 2.97 -91.31 -6.61
C ILE A 2 3.94 -90.18 -6.25
N LYS A 3 5.12 -90.20 -6.87
CA LYS A 3 6.31 -89.44 -6.50
C LYS A 3 6.63 -88.45 -7.62
N MET A 4 6.99 -87.24 -7.20
CA MET A 4 8.13 -86.46 -7.71
C MET A 4 8.04 -85.72 -9.06
N LYS A 5 8.47 -84.45 -8.96
CA LYS A 5 9.08 -83.55 -9.96
C LYS A 5 8.11 -82.75 -10.83
N PHE A 6 7.77 -81.54 -10.39
CA PHE A 6 7.95 -80.30 -11.17
C PHE A 6 7.84 -79.09 -10.23
N ILE A 7 8.70 -79.07 -9.21
CA ILE A 7 9.24 -77.84 -8.61
C ILE A 7 10.50 -77.55 -9.43
N LEU A 8 10.75 -76.29 -9.78
CA LEU A 8 11.77 -75.76 -10.71
C LEU A 8 11.32 -75.63 -12.18
N PHE A 9 10.39 -74.71 -12.47
CA PHE A 9 10.49 -73.84 -13.66
C PHE A 9 9.52 -72.64 -13.66
N LEU A 10 9.05 -72.17 -12.49
CA LEU A 10 8.16 -71.01 -12.40
C LEU A 10 8.78 -69.80 -11.67
N ILE A 11 10.12 -69.80 -11.56
CA ILE A 11 10.91 -68.70 -10.99
C ILE A 11 12.15 -68.53 -11.87
N TYR A 12 11.97 -68.26 -13.17
CA TYR A 12 13.02 -67.75 -14.06
C TYR A 12 12.43 -67.26 -15.41
N PHE A 13 11.50 -66.32 -15.30
CA PHE A 13 11.12 -65.33 -16.31
C PHE A 13 10.42 -64.25 -15.46
N LEU A 14 11.11 -63.31 -14.80
CA LEU A 14 12.17 -62.45 -15.33
C LEU A 14 11.77 -61.89 -16.69
N GLY A 15 10.62 -61.22 -16.68
CA GLY A 15 10.27 -60.17 -17.62
C GLY A 15 9.61 -59.07 -16.79
N CYS A 16 10.43 -58.13 -16.33
CA CYS A 16 10.01 -56.96 -15.57
C CYS A 16 8.88 -56.24 -16.32
N PHE A 17 7.65 -56.37 -15.85
CA PHE A 17 6.61 -55.36 -16.07
C PHE A 17 6.43 -54.62 -14.75
N PHE A 18 7.47 -53.88 -14.36
CA PHE A 18 7.19 -52.59 -13.76
C PHE A 18 6.54 -51.77 -14.87
N LEU A 19 5.20 -51.74 -14.88
CA LEU A 19 4.51 -50.62 -15.49
C LEU A 19 4.88 -49.42 -14.62
N SER A 20 5.96 -48.75 -15.01
CA SER A 20 6.23 -47.39 -14.60
C SER A 20 5.01 -46.57 -14.96
N PHE A 21 4.17 -46.29 -13.96
CA PHE A 21 3.15 -45.26 -14.09
C PHE A 21 3.89 -43.93 -14.33
N GLY A 22 3.64 -43.34 -15.50
CA GLY A 22 3.87 -41.93 -15.77
C GLY A 22 5.26 -41.53 -16.24
N GLN A 23 5.69 -41.99 -17.41
CA GLN A 23 6.57 -41.13 -18.22
C GLN A 23 5.65 -40.09 -18.87
N GLN A 24 5.53 -38.93 -18.22
CA GLN A 24 4.81 -37.80 -18.80
C GLN A 24 5.60 -37.37 -20.04
N ASN A 25 5.11 -37.73 -21.23
CA ASN A 25 5.50 -37.06 -22.46
C ASN A 25 5.10 -35.59 -22.31
N THR A 26 6.01 -34.73 -21.86
CA THR A 26 5.77 -33.29 -21.85
C THR A 26 6.61 -32.68 -22.96
N SER A 27 6.07 -32.75 -24.16
CA SER A 27 6.42 -31.93 -25.32
C SER A 27 6.13 -30.43 -25.08
N THR A 28 6.03 -29.99 -23.83
CA THR A 28 5.48 -28.69 -23.41
C THR A 28 6.30 -28.15 -22.24
N TYR A 29 6.52 -26.84 -22.18
CA TYR A 29 7.17 -26.18 -21.05
C TYR A 29 6.54 -26.61 -19.71
N TRP A 30 7.38 -26.88 -18.71
CA TRP A 30 6.97 -27.57 -17.48
C TRP A 30 6.02 -26.75 -16.61
N ASN A 31 6.29 -25.45 -16.40
CA ASN A 31 5.45 -24.56 -15.59
C ASN A 31 4.35 -23.98 -16.46
N ASN A 32 3.33 -24.80 -16.74
CA ASN A 32 2.22 -24.46 -17.61
C ASN A 32 0.86 -24.64 -16.94
N ARG A 33 0.20 -23.52 -16.60
CA ARG A 33 -1.12 -23.50 -15.94
C ARG A 33 -1.17 -24.45 -14.74
N LEU A 34 -0.04 -24.53 -14.03
CA LEU A 34 0.08 -25.27 -12.79
C LEU A 34 -0.44 -24.40 -11.64
N GLU A 35 -0.68 -25.02 -10.49
CA GLU A 35 -1.05 -24.34 -9.24
C GLU A 35 0.14 -23.62 -8.58
N ILE A 36 1.28 -23.51 -9.27
CA ILE A 36 2.45 -22.75 -8.85
C ILE A 36 2.61 -21.50 -9.71
N LYS A 37 3.21 -20.46 -9.12
CA LYS A 37 3.43 -19.17 -9.77
C LYS A 37 4.34 -19.31 -11.00
N SER A 38 4.02 -18.58 -12.06
CA SER A 38 4.90 -18.42 -13.22
C SER A 38 5.65 -17.10 -13.06
N PHE A 39 6.96 -17.17 -12.84
CA PHE A 39 7.82 -15.99 -12.65
C PHE A 39 8.47 -15.48 -13.94
N ARG A 40 8.50 -16.29 -15.00
CA ARG A 40 9.07 -15.92 -16.29
C ARG A 40 8.17 -16.29 -17.46
N LEU A 41 8.38 -15.61 -18.59
CA LEU A 41 7.80 -16.02 -19.86
C LEU A 41 8.24 -17.47 -20.17
N PRO A 42 7.29 -18.38 -20.45
CA PRO A 42 7.61 -19.72 -20.89
C PRO A 42 8.40 -19.69 -22.20
N LEU A 43 9.46 -20.49 -22.27
CA LEU A 43 10.19 -20.69 -23.51
C LEU A 43 9.26 -21.18 -24.64
N PRO A 44 9.60 -20.89 -25.92
CA PRO A 44 8.86 -21.41 -27.05
C PRO A 44 8.79 -22.94 -27.03
N PRO A 45 7.79 -23.56 -27.70
CA PRO A 45 7.72 -25.02 -27.85
C PRO A 45 9.06 -25.59 -28.33
N TYR A 46 9.47 -26.75 -27.79
CA TYR A 46 10.80 -27.33 -28.09
C TYR A 46 11.01 -27.70 -29.57
N ASP A 47 9.92 -27.89 -30.32
CA ASP A 47 9.90 -28.18 -31.75
C ASP A 47 9.70 -26.93 -32.62
N TYR A 48 9.52 -25.77 -32.00
CA TYR A 48 9.46 -24.48 -32.66
C TYR A 48 10.84 -23.83 -32.68
N ILE A 49 11.25 -23.34 -33.84
CA ILE A 49 12.52 -22.61 -34.02
C ILE A 49 12.17 -21.13 -34.20
N PRO A 50 12.52 -20.26 -33.23
CA PRO A 50 12.35 -18.83 -33.37
C PRO A 50 13.08 -18.27 -34.60
N LYS A 51 12.51 -17.24 -35.19
CA LYS A 51 13.10 -16.55 -36.32
C LYS A 51 13.87 -15.33 -35.83
N VAL A 52 15.17 -15.50 -35.69
CA VAL A 52 16.13 -14.42 -35.41
C VAL A 52 16.40 -13.64 -36.70
N VAL A 53 16.38 -12.30 -36.64
CA VAL A 53 16.57 -11.44 -37.80
C VAL A 53 17.55 -10.30 -37.53
N ASP A 54 18.34 -9.99 -38.55
CA ASP A 54 19.12 -8.75 -38.68
C ASP A 54 18.29 -7.80 -39.57
N LEU A 55 17.69 -6.79 -38.96
CA LEU A 55 16.73 -5.86 -39.58
C LEU A 55 17.43 -4.72 -40.35
N ASN A 56 18.69 -4.42 -39.99
CA ASN A 56 19.47 -3.31 -40.53
C ASN A 56 20.60 -3.77 -41.48
N CYS A 57 20.86 -5.08 -41.56
CA CYS A 57 21.90 -5.76 -42.32
C CYS A 57 23.34 -5.46 -41.86
N ASP A 58 23.59 -5.27 -40.56
CA ASP A 58 24.91 -5.00 -39.98
C ASP A 58 25.68 -6.25 -39.55
N GLY A 59 25.06 -7.43 -39.64
CA GLY A 59 25.64 -8.72 -39.27
C GLY A 59 25.37 -9.16 -37.83
N THR A 60 24.63 -8.36 -37.04
CA THR A 60 24.16 -8.71 -35.70
C THR A 60 22.64 -8.94 -35.70
N PRO A 61 22.12 -9.84 -34.86
CA PRO A 61 20.68 -9.92 -34.61
C PRO A 61 20.12 -8.59 -34.09
N ASP A 62 18.88 -8.29 -34.44
CA ASP A 62 18.12 -7.12 -33.94
C ASP A 62 16.78 -7.53 -33.30
N ALA A 63 16.25 -8.72 -33.65
CA ALA A 63 14.96 -9.17 -33.14
C ALA A 63 14.76 -10.68 -33.24
N ILE A 64 13.92 -11.22 -32.35
CA ILE A 64 13.46 -12.62 -32.36
C ILE A 64 11.94 -12.64 -32.51
N PHE A 65 11.45 -13.14 -33.65
CA PHE A 65 10.04 -13.51 -33.80
C PHE A 65 9.84 -14.91 -33.24
N SER A 66 9.00 -15.04 -32.23
CA SER A 66 8.74 -16.29 -31.53
C SER A 66 7.25 -16.47 -31.23
N MET A 67 6.93 -17.49 -30.44
CA MET A 67 5.60 -17.66 -29.87
C MET A 67 5.69 -18.28 -28.48
N THR A 68 4.73 -17.93 -27.63
CA THR A 68 4.52 -18.65 -26.37
C THR A 68 4.04 -20.07 -26.65
N ARG A 69 4.09 -20.92 -25.63
CA ARG A 69 3.52 -22.27 -25.65
C ARG A 69 2.03 -22.33 -26.06
N ASP A 70 1.27 -21.25 -25.85
CA ASP A 70 -0.16 -21.16 -26.19
C ASP A 70 -0.38 -20.60 -27.61
N SER A 71 0.68 -20.66 -28.43
CA SER A 71 0.71 -20.14 -29.80
C SER A 71 0.33 -18.66 -29.87
N ILE A 72 0.73 -17.88 -28.86
CA ILE A 72 0.58 -16.41 -28.84
C ILE A 72 1.88 -15.84 -29.42
N PRO A 73 1.85 -15.10 -30.53
CA PRO A 73 3.06 -14.53 -31.12
C PRO A 73 3.73 -13.54 -30.16
N VAL A 74 5.05 -13.58 -30.12
CA VAL A 74 5.87 -12.61 -29.36
C VAL A 74 7.03 -12.11 -30.21
N LEU A 75 7.44 -10.89 -29.96
CA LEU A 75 8.58 -10.24 -30.61
C LEU A 75 9.50 -9.69 -29.51
N TRP A 76 10.74 -10.17 -29.51
CA TRP A 76 11.82 -9.56 -28.74
C TRP A 76 12.61 -8.62 -29.63
N LEU A 77 12.95 -7.44 -29.12
CA LEU A 77 13.79 -6.44 -29.77
C LEU A 77 15.06 -6.25 -28.95
N ASP A 78 16.21 -6.36 -29.65
CA ASP A 78 17.55 -6.17 -29.10
C ASP A 78 17.90 -4.68 -29.08
N ASP A 79 17.82 -4.06 -27.91
CA ASP A 79 18.07 -2.62 -27.78
C ASP A 79 19.53 -2.30 -27.40
N ASN A 80 20.29 -3.25 -26.82
CA ASN A 80 21.68 -3.05 -26.42
C ASN A 80 22.74 -3.67 -27.37
N GLY A 81 22.36 -4.58 -28.26
CA GLY A 81 23.27 -5.22 -29.22
C GLY A 81 23.88 -6.56 -28.79
N ASP A 82 23.41 -7.20 -27.74
CA ASP A 82 24.02 -8.45 -27.21
C ASP A 82 23.32 -9.74 -27.67
N MET A 83 22.18 -9.63 -28.35
CA MET A 83 21.42 -10.76 -28.89
C MET A 83 22.24 -11.63 -29.85
N ARG A 84 22.09 -12.95 -29.73
CA ARG A 84 22.81 -13.97 -30.53
C ARG A 84 21.87 -14.74 -31.45
N TRP A 85 22.47 -15.30 -32.50
CA TRP A 85 21.74 -16.05 -33.55
C TRP A 85 21.06 -17.34 -33.06
N ASP A 86 21.49 -17.88 -31.92
CA ASP A 86 20.97 -19.10 -31.31
C ASP A 86 20.09 -18.85 -30.08
N ASP A 87 19.79 -17.59 -29.75
CA ASP A 87 18.90 -17.25 -28.66
C ASP A 87 17.44 -17.60 -28.98
N LEU A 88 16.70 -18.00 -27.95
CA LEU A 88 15.28 -18.39 -28.04
C LEU A 88 14.33 -17.27 -27.60
N GLU A 89 14.86 -16.30 -26.85
CA GLU A 89 14.22 -15.14 -26.25
C GLU A 89 15.27 -14.03 -26.10
N GLY A 90 14.81 -12.79 -25.94
CA GLY A 90 15.64 -11.69 -25.47
C GLY A 90 15.88 -11.78 -23.96
N ASP A 91 16.71 -10.89 -23.43
CA ASP A 91 16.99 -10.82 -22.01
C ASP A 91 16.26 -9.65 -21.33
N THR A 92 16.70 -9.28 -20.12
CA THR A 92 16.11 -8.17 -19.34
C THR A 92 17.11 -7.03 -19.15
N SER A 93 18.24 -7.03 -19.86
CA SER A 93 19.30 -6.03 -19.75
C SER A 93 19.24 -5.02 -20.89
N SER A 94 18.11 -4.32 -21.02
CA SER A 94 17.78 -3.43 -22.15
C SER A 94 17.29 -4.13 -23.41
N ASP A 95 16.30 -5.00 -23.22
CA ASP A 95 15.55 -5.65 -24.29
C ASP A 95 14.06 -5.36 -24.13
N CYS A 96 13.31 -5.41 -25.24
CA CYS A 96 11.87 -5.14 -25.24
C CYS A 96 11.05 -6.32 -25.75
N LEU A 97 10.03 -6.70 -24.98
CA LEU A 97 9.08 -7.76 -25.30
C LEU A 97 7.72 -7.19 -25.73
N LEU A 98 7.28 -7.54 -26.94
CA LEU A 98 5.94 -7.27 -27.45
C LEU A 98 5.15 -8.57 -27.55
N ILE A 99 3.96 -8.58 -26.96
CA ILE A 99 3.09 -9.76 -26.89
C ILE A 99 1.80 -9.48 -27.66
N ASP A 100 1.64 -10.14 -28.81
CA ASP A 100 0.43 -10.07 -29.64
C ASP A 100 -0.67 -10.96 -29.02
N ARG A 101 -1.34 -10.45 -27.98
CA ARG A 101 -2.31 -11.22 -27.19
C ARG A 101 -3.56 -11.55 -28.01
N ASN A 102 -3.91 -10.68 -28.96
CA ASN A 102 -5.12 -10.79 -29.76
C ASN A 102 -4.92 -11.63 -31.05
N LYS A 103 -3.66 -11.94 -31.41
CA LYS A 103 -3.20 -12.72 -32.57
C LYS A 103 -3.57 -12.08 -33.92
N ASP A 104 -3.58 -10.75 -34.01
CA ASP A 104 -3.88 -10.03 -35.24
C ASP A 104 -2.66 -9.80 -36.14
N GLY A 105 -1.46 -10.14 -35.66
CA GLY A 105 -0.19 -10.00 -36.37
C GLY A 105 0.41 -8.60 -36.33
N ILE A 106 -0.19 -7.67 -35.58
CA ILE A 106 0.32 -6.34 -35.27
C ILE A 106 0.86 -6.40 -33.85
N TYR A 107 2.18 -6.40 -33.70
CA TYR A 107 2.80 -6.26 -32.37
C TYR A 107 2.61 -4.83 -31.86
N GLY A 108 2.61 -4.65 -30.54
CA GLY A 108 2.54 -3.33 -29.90
C GLY A 108 1.28 -2.54 -30.27
N GLY A 109 0.22 -3.26 -30.67
CA GLY A 109 -1.04 -2.73 -31.15
C GLY A 109 -2.14 -2.79 -30.09
N HIS A 110 -3.38 -2.58 -30.54
CA HIS A 110 -4.54 -2.65 -29.65
C HIS A 110 -4.77 -4.07 -29.10
N GLY A 111 -4.86 -4.21 -27.79
CA GLY A 111 -5.05 -5.50 -27.13
C GLY A 111 -3.74 -6.17 -26.72
N ASP A 112 -2.60 -5.57 -27.03
CA ASP A 112 -1.29 -6.14 -26.71
C ASP A 112 -0.76 -5.71 -25.35
N LEU A 113 0.29 -6.40 -24.93
CA LEU A 113 1.10 -6.06 -23.77
C LEU A 113 2.55 -5.86 -24.24
N VAL A 114 3.15 -4.75 -23.82
CA VAL A 114 4.55 -4.44 -24.09
C VAL A 114 5.28 -4.26 -22.76
N ILE A 115 6.46 -4.85 -22.65
CA ILE A 115 7.34 -4.74 -21.50
C ILE A 115 8.73 -4.35 -22.01
N ASP A 116 9.29 -3.28 -21.47
CA ASP A 116 10.59 -2.72 -21.85
C ASP A 116 11.45 -2.66 -20.60
N TRP A 117 12.57 -3.35 -20.59
CA TRP A 117 13.56 -3.25 -19.53
C TRP A 117 14.63 -2.26 -19.96
N VAL A 118 15.18 -1.47 -19.03
CA VAL A 118 16.25 -0.52 -19.35
C VAL A 118 17.33 -0.58 -18.29
N ASP A 119 18.55 -0.90 -18.70
CA ASP A 119 19.79 -0.80 -17.93
C ASP A 119 20.42 0.56 -18.22
N THR A 120 20.37 1.46 -17.24
CA THR A 120 20.81 2.84 -17.39
C THR A 120 22.30 3.02 -17.09
N ASP A 121 22.90 2.13 -16.29
CA ASP A 121 24.30 2.21 -15.84
C ASP A 121 25.27 1.20 -16.49
N HIS A 122 24.75 0.31 -17.34
CA HIS A 122 25.46 -0.71 -18.14
C HIS A 122 26.10 -1.81 -17.28
N ASP A 123 25.52 -2.13 -16.13
CA ASP A 123 25.99 -3.23 -15.27
C ASP A 123 25.46 -4.62 -15.65
N GLY A 124 24.56 -4.68 -16.64
CA GLY A 124 23.92 -5.90 -17.13
C GLY A 124 22.65 -6.27 -16.36
N LYS A 125 22.10 -5.34 -15.56
CA LYS A 125 20.81 -5.49 -14.88
C LYS A 125 19.92 -4.29 -15.21
N PRO A 126 18.60 -4.49 -15.34
CA PRO A 126 17.69 -3.37 -15.52
C PRO A 126 17.63 -2.49 -14.27
N ASP A 127 17.59 -1.18 -14.44
CA ASP A 127 17.28 -0.20 -13.38
C ASP A 127 15.80 0.22 -13.39
N LEU A 128 15.11 0.00 -14.51
CA LEU A 128 13.67 0.26 -14.62
C LEU A 128 12.99 -0.69 -15.59
N GLN A 129 11.70 -0.91 -15.34
CA GLN A 129 10.81 -1.65 -16.22
C GLN A 129 9.61 -0.78 -16.58
N ILE A 130 9.39 -0.60 -17.87
CA ILE A 130 8.22 0.08 -18.43
C ILE A 130 7.23 -0.98 -18.92
N VAL A 131 5.97 -0.86 -18.52
CA VAL A 131 4.88 -1.68 -19.03
C VAL A 131 3.85 -0.79 -19.71
N ALA A 132 3.57 -1.09 -20.97
CA ALA A 132 2.50 -0.45 -21.75
C ALA A 132 1.47 -1.52 -22.15
N GLU A 133 0.29 -1.44 -21.55
CA GLU A 133 -0.84 -2.29 -21.88
C GLU A 133 -1.86 -1.50 -22.71
N TYR A 134 -2.24 -2.05 -23.87
CA TYR A 134 -3.22 -1.39 -24.75
C TYR A 134 -4.58 -2.08 -24.70
N PRO A 135 -5.68 -1.31 -24.64
CA PRO A 135 -7.02 -1.90 -24.69
C PRO A 135 -7.27 -2.50 -26.08
N LYS A 136 -8.07 -3.58 -26.13
CA LYS A 136 -8.44 -4.33 -27.36
C LYS A 136 -8.99 -3.46 -28.47
N GLN A 137 -9.61 -2.36 -28.09
CA GLN A 137 -10.06 -1.28 -28.96
C GLN A 137 -9.93 0.01 -28.18
N LYS A 138 -9.93 1.15 -28.87
CA LYS A 138 -10.00 2.46 -28.19
C LYS A 138 -11.22 2.49 -27.27
N ALA A 139 -10.99 2.77 -26.00
CA ALA A 139 -12.00 2.74 -24.95
C ALA A 139 -12.30 4.13 -24.42
N GLU A 140 -13.51 4.30 -23.90
CA GLU A 140 -14.00 5.56 -23.33
C GLU A 140 -13.77 5.63 -21.82
N ASP A 141 -13.85 4.48 -21.12
CA ASP A 141 -13.64 4.39 -19.68
C ASP A 141 -12.14 4.35 -19.31
N VAL A 142 -11.80 4.94 -18.17
CA VAL A 142 -10.43 4.96 -17.61
C VAL A 142 -9.97 3.57 -17.20
N TRP A 143 -10.81 2.84 -16.44
CA TRP A 143 -10.53 1.48 -15.99
C TRP A 143 -11.45 0.49 -16.71
N PRO A 144 -10.97 -0.70 -17.14
CA PRO A 144 -9.60 -1.24 -17.02
C PRO A 144 -8.73 -0.92 -18.24
N ASN A 145 -8.98 0.21 -18.92
CA ASN A 145 -8.58 0.35 -20.32
C ASN A 145 -7.27 1.11 -20.49
N GLY A 146 -6.19 0.34 -20.53
CA GLY A 146 -4.86 0.85 -20.82
C GLY A 146 -4.08 1.18 -19.55
N HIS A 147 -2.84 0.74 -19.51
CA HIS A 147 -1.93 0.97 -18.40
C HIS A 147 -0.59 1.43 -18.95
N TYR A 148 -0.05 2.48 -18.36
CA TYR A 148 1.34 2.87 -18.52
C TYR A 148 1.95 2.94 -17.12
N MET A 149 2.90 2.03 -16.87
CA MET A 149 3.46 1.79 -15.55
C MET A 149 4.98 1.75 -15.67
N ILE A 150 5.68 2.36 -14.72
CA ILE A 150 7.13 2.34 -14.63
C ILE A 150 7.49 1.97 -13.20
N VAL A 151 8.25 0.89 -13.01
CA VAL A 151 8.89 0.57 -11.73
C VAL A 151 10.38 0.89 -11.89
N LEU A 152 10.94 1.61 -10.93
CA LEU A 152 12.37 1.88 -10.82
C LEU A 152 12.94 1.09 -9.64
N ASP A 153 13.95 0.30 -9.93
CA ASP A 153 14.69 -0.54 -8.98
C ASP A 153 15.79 0.31 -8.31
N THR A 154 15.38 1.13 -7.34
CA THR A 154 16.28 2.10 -6.71
C THR A 154 17.18 1.50 -5.62
N ASP A 155 16.89 0.29 -5.14
CA ASP A 155 17.72 -0.50 -4.22
C ASP A 155 18.50 -1.65 -4.87
N ARG A 156 18.26 -1.93 -6.16
CA ARG A 156 18.98 -2.91 -6.99
C ARG A 156 18.72 -4.36 -6.59
N ASP A 157 17.49 -4.66 -6.19
CA ASP A 157 17.07 -6.00 -5.81
C ASP A 157 16.58 -6.85 -7.01
N GLY A 158 16.30 -6.19 -8.14
CA GLY A 158 15.86 -6.79 -9.40
C GLY A 158 14.36 -7.14 -9.46
N ILE A 159 13.53 -6.63 -8.55
CA ILE A 159 12.09 -6.83 -8.51
C ILE A 159 11.40 -5.71 -9.32
N PHE A 160 10.34 -6.06 -10.07
CA PHE A 160 9.59 -5.11 -10.90
C PHE A 160 8.09 -5.43 -10.88
N ASN A 161 7.35 -5.16 -11.97
CA ASN A 161 5.94 -5.52 -12.08
C ASN A 161 5.73 -7.04 -12.10
N ASN A 162 4.71 -7.51 -11.38
CA ASN A 162 4.26 -8.89 -11.50
C ASN A 162 3.38 -9.09 -12.74
N ILE A 163 3.92 -9.82 -13.71
CA ILE A 163 3.18 -10.30 -14.89
C ILE A 163 2.80 -11.76 -14.66
N ASP A 164 1.50 -12.08 -14.70
CA ASP A 164 1.11 -13.49 -14.75
C ASP A 164 1.29 -14.03 -16.16
N TRP A 165 2.42 -14.70 -16.37
CA TRP A 165 2.78 -15.28 -17.65
C TRP A 165 1.87 -16.43 -18.13
N ASN A 166 0.93 -16.91 -17.32
CA ASN A 166 -0.10 -17.86 -17.78
C ASN A 166 -1.23 -17.18 -18.54
N CYS A 167 -1.59 -15.94 -18.18
CA CYS A 167 -2.65 -15.16 -18.82
C CYS A 167 -2.15 -13.94 -19.59
N LEU A 168 -0.87 -13.59 -19.45
CA LEU A 168 -0.21 -12.43 -20.08
C LEU A 168 -0.90 -11.11 -19.68
N GLU A 169 -1.16 -10.98 -18.39
CA GLU A 169 -1.76 -9.80 -17.77
C GLU A 169 -0.90 -9.34 -16.60
N ILE A 170 -0.90 -8.02 -16.37
CA ILE A 170 -0.30 -7.43 -15.17
C ILE A 170 -1.18 -7.83 -13.99
N LYS A 171 -0.55 -8.33 -12.93
CA LYS A 171 -1.18 -8.75 -11.67
C LYS A 171 -0.49 -8.09 -10.48
N SER A 172 -0.50 -6.76 -10.48
CA SER A 172 0.06 -5.85 -9.47
C SER A 172 -0.44 -6.02 -8.03
N TRP A 173 -1.15 -7.11 -7.73
CA TRP A 173 -1.90 -7.32 -6.50
C TRP A 173 -1.75 -8.71 -5.93
N GLU A 174 -1.19 -9.62 -6.73
CA GLU A 174 -0.85 -10.94 -6.24
C GLU A 174 0.34 -10.82 -5.29
N ARG A 175 0.28 -11.68 -4.28
CA ARG A 175 1.17 -11.66 -3.14
C ARG A 175 1.28 -13.07 -2.56
N SER A 176 2.31 -13.29 -1.78
CA SER A 176 2.39 -14.36 -0.80
C SER A 176 1.80 -13.88 0.53
N GLY A 177 1.30 -14.80 1.36
CA GLY A 177 0.79 -14.45 2.68
C GLY A 177 -0.29 -13.37 2.69
N ILE A 178 -0.17 -12.42 3.63
CA ILE A 178 -1.12 -11.33 3.82
C ILE A 178 -0.77 -10.12 2.95
N CYS A 179 0.51 -9.76 2.83
CA CYS A 179 0.97 -8.54 2.19
C CYS A 179 2.35 -8.60 1.51
N ASP A 180 2.94 -9.78 1.29
CA ASP A 180 4.20 -9.93 0.54
C ASP A 180 3.94 -9.86 -0.98
N PHE A 181 3.83 -8.65 -1.55
CA PHE A 181 3.46 -8.44 -2.95
C PHE A 181 4.57 -8.84 -3.92
N TYR A 182 4.18 -9.47 -5.04
CA TYR A 182 5.13 -9.84 -6.09
C TYR A 182 5.56 -8.67 -6.97
N THR A 183 4.83 -7.55 -6.92
CA THR A 183 5.30 -6.30 -7.54
C THR A 183 6.13 -5.56 -6.52
N ASP A 184 7.19 -4.93 -6.99
CA ASP A 184 8.10 -4.17 -6.14
C ASP A 184 7.40 -2.95 -5.50
N TYR A 185 6.89 -3.16 -4.29
CA TYR A 185 6.29 -2.15 -3.44
C TYR A 185 6.98 -2.08 -2.08
N SER A 186 8.17 -2.68 -1.94
CA SER A 186 8.89 -2.80 -0.67
C SER A 186 10.25 -2.14 -0.78
N GLY A 187 11.00 -2.15 0.32
CA GLY A 187 12.37 -1.66 0.39
C GLY A 187 12.47 -0.18 0.03
N GLN A 188 13.42 0.14 -0.84
CA GLN A 188 13.69 1.47 -1.36
C GLN A 188 13.45 1.47 -2.87
N SER A 189 12.17 1.39 -3.26
CA SER A 189 11.70 1.36 -4.64
C SER A 189 10.89 2.61 -5.02
N ALA A 190 10.68 2.81 -6.33
CA ALA A 190 9.82 3.88 -6.86
C ALA A 190 8.91 3.39 -7.99
N PHE A 191 7.68 3.91 -7.97
CA PHE A 191 6.62 3.48 -8.87
C PHE A 191 5.89 4.66 -9.50
N LEU A 192 5.63 4.59 -10.80
CA LEU A 192 4.86 5.58 -11.55
C LEU A 192 3.76 4.89 -12.33
N LYS A 193 2.58 5.50 -12.37
CA LYS A 193 1.40 4.89 -12.99
C LYS A 193 0.40 5.89 -13.55
N ILE A 194 -0.17 5.54 -14.68
CA ILE A 194 -1.43 6.11 -15.17
C ILE A 194 -2.33 5.04 -15.80
N HIS A 195 -3.63 5.14 -15.53
CA HIS A 195 -4.67 4.33 -16.18
C HIS A 195 -5.06 4.94 -17.53
N ALA A 196 -4.10 4.99 -18.45
CA ALA A 196 -4.30 5.46 -19.81
C ALA A 196 -3.36 4.74 -20.78
N ALA A 197 -3.77 4.61 -22.03
CA ALA A 197 -2.86 4.24 -23.09
C ALA A 197 -1.95 5.43 -23.45
N THR A 198 -0.68 5.17 -23.77
CA THR A 198 0.34 6.18 -24.08
C THR A 198 -0.07 7.15 -25.20
N TYR A 199 -0.78 6.69 -26.23
CA TYR A 199 -1.28 7.56 -27.32
C TYR A 199 -2.30 8.61 -26.85
N ASN A 200 -2.92 8.43 -25.68
CA ASN A 200 -3.81 9.40 -25.06
C ASN A 200 -3.04 10.40 -24.18
N MET A 201 -1.74 10.21 -23.97
CA MET A 201 -0.89 11.10 -23.18
C MET A 201 -0.18 12.10 -24.10
N GLN A 202 -0.13 13.37 -23.70
CA GLN A 202 0.65 14.39 -24.40
C GLN A 202 2.15 14.23 -24.11
N ASP A 203 2.50 13.99 -22.85
CA ASP A 203 3.87 13.85 -22.38
C ASP A 203 4.03 12.52 -21.62
N VAL A 204 4.72 11.57 -22.24
CA VAL A 204 4.95 10.23 -21.69
C VAL A 204 6.07 10.20 -20.65
N ARG A 205 6.70 11.34 -20.35
CA ARG A 205 7.68 11.46 -19.25
C ARG A 205 7.01 11.61 -17.88
N LEU A 206 5.68 11.81 -17.87
CA LEU A 206 4.86 12.11 -16.70
C LEU A 206 3.86 10.98 -16.44
N ASN A 207 3.34 10.93 -15.21
CA ASN A 207 2.29 9.99 -14.79
C ASN A 207 1.26 10.68 -13.88
N TRP A 208 0.14 9.99 -13.62
CA TRP A 208 -0.88 10.45 -12.66
C TRP A 208 -0.40 10.22 -11.23
N GLU A 209 0.08 9.02 -10.95
CA GLU A 209 0.86 8.71 -9.75
C GLU A 209 2.32 8.93 -10.10
N ASN A 210 2.91 10.00 -9.56
CA ASN A 210 4.16 10.54 -10.07
C ASN A 210 4.99 11.23 -8.97
N PRO A 211 5.65 10.47 -8.09
CA PRO A 211 5.62 8.99 -7.98
C PRO A 211 4.86 8.46 -6.75
N PHE A 212 4.89 7.14 -6.58
CA PHE A 212 4.78 6.46 -5.29
C PHE A 212 6.18 5.98 -4.87
N LEU A 213 6.64 6.38 -3.69
CA LEU A 213 7.99 6.13 -3.17
C LEU A 213 7.92 5.28 -1.92
N PHE A 214 8.82 4.31 -1.84
CA PHE A 214 9.04 3.46 -0.67
C PHE A 214 10.43 3.73 -0.09
N TYR A 215 10.55 3.72 1.23
CA TYR A 215 11.78 4.07 1.94
C TYR A 215 12.14 2.97 2.93
N ASP A 216 13.34 2.40 2.78
CA ASP A 216 13.95 1.45 3.70
C ASP A 216 14.94 2.22 4.59
N GLU A 217 14.42 2.77 5.68
CA GLU A 217 15.17 3.69 6.55
C GLU A 217 16.17 2.97 7.46
N ASP A 218 15.95 1.68 7.75
CA ASP A 218 16.81 0.88 8.63
C ASP A 218 17.67 -0.18 7.90
N GLY A 219 17.40 -0.42 6.61
CA GLY A 219 18.21 -1.21 5.69
C GLY A 219 17.91 -2.72 5.75
N ASP A 220 16.73 -3.12 6.18
CA ASP A 220 16.34 -4.53 6.32
C ASP A 220 15.61 -5.11 5.09
N GLY A 221 15.28 -4.27 4.11
CA GLY A 221 14.56 -4.61 2.88
C GLY A 221 13.04 -4.39 2.93
N LEU A 222 12.51 -3.89 4.04
CA LEU A 222 11.10 -3.52 4.20
C LEU A 222 10.93 -2.00 4.19
N SER A 223 9.70 -1.54 3.93
CA SER A 223 9.42 -0.12 3.77
C SER A 223 8.85 0.49 5.04
N GLU A 224 9.59 1.43 5.61
CA GLU A 224 9.26 2.12 6.84
C GLU A 224 8.42 3.38 6.61
N VAL A 225 8.59 3.98 5.44
CA VAL A 225 7.80 5.12 4.98
C VAL A 225 7.35 4.88 3.55
N ALA A 226 6.13 5.30 3.24
CA ALA A 226 5.63 5.33 1.87
C ALA A 226 5.02 6.70 1.54
N ILE A 227 5.45 7.32 0.44
CA ILE A 227 4.95 8.63 0.00
C ILE A 227 4.33 8.51 -1.38
N ARG A 228 3.02 8.72 -1.45
CA ARG A 228 2.23 8.70 -2.67
C ARG A 228 1.91 10.13 -3.12
N LEU A 229 2.35 10.49 -4.33
CA LEU A 229 2.16 11.82 -4.90
C LEU A 229 1.33 11.74 -6.19
N LEU A 230 0.23 12.50 -6.25
CA LEU A 230 -0.68 12.50 -7.39
C LEU A 230 -0.71 13.85 -8.11
N ASP A 231 -0.50 13.80 -9.43
CA ASP A 231 -0.86 14.85 -10.38
C ASP A 231 -2.25 14.55 -10.92
N SER A 232 -3.28 15.02 -10.21
CA SER A 232 -4.66 14.63 -10.48
C SER A 232 -5.12 15.03 -11.88
N LEU A 233 -5.66 14.05 -12.62
CA LEU A 233 -6.30 14.29 -13.91
C LEU A 233 -7.50 15.23 -13.76
N LYS A 234 -7.57 16.25 -14.61
CA LYS A 234 -8.66 17.22 -14.62
C LYS A 234 -9.52 17.00 -15.84
N LYS A 235 -10.82 16.83 -15.64
CA LYS A 235 -11.78 16.78 -16.74
C LYS A 235 -11.89 18.18 -17.37
N ILE A 236 -11.29 18.34 -18.55
CA ILE A 236 -11.22 19.61 -19.28
C ILE A 236 -12.42 19.74 -20.22
N ASP A 237 -12.79 18.65 -20.89
CA ASP A 237 -13.90 18.60 -21.83
C ASP A 237 -14.97 17.61 -21.36
N ASN A 238 -16.17 18.12 -21.04
CA ASN A 238 -17.29 17.31 -20.57
C ASN A 238 -17.95 16.48 -21.68
N ASP A 239 -17.75 16.86 -22.95
CA ASP A 239 -18.32 16.15 -24.09
C ASP A 239 -17.41 15.01 -24.58
N SER A 240 -16.16 14.96 -24.08
CA SER A 240 -15.20 13.91 -24.38
C SER A 240 -15.16 12.84 -23.27
N PRO A 241 -14.88 11.56 -23.63
CA PRO A 241 -14.65 10.50 -22.65
C PRO A 241 -13.54 10.83 -21.64
N ASP A 242 -13.57 10.20 -20.47
CA ASP A 242 -12.56 10.42 -19.43
C ASP A 242 -11.18 9.90 -19.87
N ASN A 243 -11.13 8.77 -20.59
CA ASN A 243 -9.91 8.21 -21.18
C ASN A 243 -9.61 8.78 -22.59
N SER A 244 -10.05 10.02 -22.87
CA SER A 244 -9.73 10.70 -24.12
C SER A 244 -8.43 11.47 -24.01
N PHE A 245 -7.76 11.72 -25.14
CA PHE A 245 -6.56 12.56 -25.17
C PHE A 245 -6.77 13.92 -24.48
N VAL A 246 -7.95 14.54 -24.52
CA VAL A 246 -8.16 15.84 -23.87
C VAL A 246 -8.25 15.73 -22.34
N ASN A 247 -8.80 14.62 -21.82
CA ASN A 247 -9.06 14.43 -20.39
C ASN A 247 -8.01 13.58 -19.67
N SER A 248 -7.11 12.90 -20.39
CA SER A 248 -6.02 12.08 -19.83
C SER A 248 -4.69 12.84 -19.70
N GLN A 249 -4.74 14.16 -19.44
CA GLN A 249 -3.54 14.99 -19.29
C GLN A 249 -3.29 15.36 -17.83
N VAL A 250 -2.04 15.15 -17.43
CA VAL A 250 -1.43 15.66 -16.20
C VAL A 250 -0.79 17.02 -16.47
N ASN A 251 -0.61 17.85 -15.45
CA ASN A 251 -0.26 19.26 -15.66
C ASN A 251 1.06 19.70 -15.00
N GLY A 252 1.83 18.78 -14.42
CA GLY A 252 3.10 19.06 -13.77
C GLY A 252 2.95 19.62 -12.34
N PHE A 253 1.80 19.39 -11.70
CA PHE A 253 1.54 19.78 -10.31
C PHE A 253 1.06 18.60 -9.48
N ILE A 254 1.74 18.36 -8.36
CA ILE A 254 1.21 17.46 -7.33
C ILE A 254 0.18 18.25 -6.53
N ASP A 255 -1.07 17.81 -6.49
CA ASP A 255 -2.17 18.47 -5.75
C ASP A 255 -2.76 17.61 -4.62
N TRP A 256 -2.33 16.36 -4.55
CA TRP A 256 -2.67 15.41 -3.51
C TRP A 256 -1.43 14.60 -3.14
N VAL A 257 -1.15 14.52 -1.85
CA VAL A 257 -0.01 13.78 -1.29
C VAL A 257 -0.49 12.96 -0.12
N SER A 258 0.10 11.80 0.04
CA SER A 258 -0.11 11.04 1.25
C SER A 258 1.14 10.31 1.71
N VAL A 259 1.37 10.33 3.02
CA VAL A 259 2.57 9.84 3.69
C VAL A 259 2.15 8.80 4.72
N GLY A 260 2.45 7.52 4.48
CA GLY A 260 2.31 6.42 5.44
C GLY A 260 3.62 6.18 6.18
N ILE A 261 3.55 5.87 7.49
CA ILE A 261 4.72 5.68 8.35
C ILE A 261 4.48 4.52 9.31
N ASP A 262 5.43 3.58 9.37
CA ASP A 262 5.54 2.56 10.43
C ASP A 262 6.23 3.26 11.61
N MET A 263 5.54 3.49 12.71
CA MET A 263 6.15 4.19 13.84
C MET A 263 6.76 3.22 14.85
N ASP A 264 6.51 1.93 14.78
CA ASP A 264 6.98 0.99 15.79
C ASP A 264 7.97 -0.07 15.27
N ASN A 265 8.28 0.03 13.96
CA ASN A 265 9.33 -0.69 13.23
C ASN A 265 9.14 -2.20 13.36
N ASP A 266 7.92 -2.65 13.13
CA ASP A 266 7.52 -4.05 13.30
C ASP A 266 7.09 -4.73 12.00
N ASN A 267 7.27 -4.03 10.87
CA ASN A 267 7.33 -4.65 9.55
C ASN A 267 8.19 -5.92 9.59
N GLY A 268 7.67 -6.99 9.00
CA GLY A 268 8.33 -8.29 9.05
C GLY A 268 7.64 -9.37 8.22
N VAL A 269 8.10 -10.61 8.37
CA VAL A 269 7.47 -11.75 7.68
C VAL A 269 6.02 -11.92 8.15
N GLU A 270 5.09 -11.99 7.20
CA GLU A 270 3.63 -11.94 7.40
C GLU A 270 3.08 -10.58 7.88
N ASN A 271 3.94 -9.55 7.96
CA ASN A 271 3.61 -8.16 8.29
C ASN A 271 4.42 -7.20 7.41
N GLU A 272 4.58 -7.47 6.12
CA GLU A 272 5.53 -6.75 5.25
C GLU A 272 5.12 -5.29 4.98
N PHE A 273 3.87 -4.95 5.29
CA PHE A 273 3.32 -3.60 5.17
C PHE A 273 2.47 -3.34 6.40
N ASP A 274 3.00 -2.56 7.34
CA ASP A 274 2.31 -2.10 8.55
C ASP A 274 2.63 -0.63 8.88
N PHE A 275 1.84 0.29 8.33
CA PHE A 275 1.96 1.72 8.62
C PHE A 275 0.95 2.14 9.69
N ASP A 276 1.42 2.51 10.88
CA ASP A 276 0.64 3.03 12.00
C ASP A 276 -0.16 4.30 11.65
N LEU A 277 0.41 5.20 10.85
CA LEU A 277 -0.23 6.49 10.54
C LEU A 277 -0.15 6.88 9.08
N THR A 278 -1.06 7.79 8.71
CA THR A 278 -1.07 8.47 7.43
C THR A 278 -1.34 9.96 7.59
N LEU A 279 -0.52 10.80 6.96
CA LEU A 279 -0.80 12.22 6.72
C LEU A 279 -1.15 12.45 5.25
N ASN A 280 -2.28 13.10 5.00
CA ASN A 280 -2.79 13.33 3.65
C ASN A 280 -2.98 14.83 3.38
N PHE A 281 -2.21 15.38 2.46
CA PHE A 281 -2.24 16.80 2.09
C PHE A 281 -3.02 17.01 0.79
N ARG A 282 -3.95 17.98 0.78
CA ARG A 282 -4.78 18.29 -0.39
C ARG A 282 -4.84 19.79 -0.63
N GLY A 283 -4.65 20.23 -1.86
CA GLY A 283 -4.73 21.66 -2.17
C GLY A 283 -4.32 22.03 -3.58
N LYS A 284 -3.71 23.21 -3.72
CA LYS A 284 -3.05 23.60 -4.97
C LYS A 284 -1.73 22.86 -5.17
N GLY A 285 -1.09 22.51 -4.05
CA GLY A 285 0.11 21.70 -3.97
C GLY A 285 1.33 22.39 -4.60
N PHE A 286 2.18 21.67 -5.33
CA PHE A 286 3.45 22.19 -5.81
C PHE A 286 3.79 21.76 -7.24
N TYR A 287 4.57 22.60 -7.92
CA TYR A 287 5.12 22.32 -9.25
C TYR A 287 6.34 21.41 -9.14
N TYR A 288 6.42 20.39 -10.00
CA TYR A 288 7.51 19.41 -9.97
C TYR A 288 8.27 19.24 -11.29
N MET A 289 7.95 20.01 -12.34
CA MET A 289 8.60 19.77 -13.64
C MET A 289 10.10 20.11 -13.67
N ASP A 290 10.62 20.74 -12.61
CA ASP A 290 12.05 20.95 -12.40
C ASP A 290 12.77 19.72 -11.83
N GLN A 291 12.03 18.67 -11.42
CA GLN A 291 12.56 17.40 -10.90
C GLN A 291 12.86 16.42 -12.04
N VAL A 292 13.88 16.73 -12.85
CA VAL A 292 14.21 15.98 -14.07
C VAL A 292 15.29 14.92 -13.80
N HIS A 293 14.97 13.67 -14.11
CA HIS A 293 15.86 12.51 -14.00
C HIS A 293 16.23 12.00 -15.37
N LYS A 294 17.52 12.00 -15.72
CA LYS A 294 17.98 11.51 -17.01
C LYS A 294 18.04 9.99 -17.01
N ILE A 295 17.58 9.39 -18.09
CA ILE A 295 17.59 7.96 -18.33
C ILE A 295 18.45 7.71 -19.56
N ASN A 296 19.44 6.86 -19.39
CA ASN A 296 20.22 6.36 -20.50
C ASN A 296 19.51 5.17 -21.15
N ASN A 297 18.44 5.46 -21.89
CA ASN A 297 17.71 4.44 -22.62
C ASN A 297 18.43 4.11 -23.92
N VAL A 298 19.14 2.98 -23.94
CA VAL A 298 19.83 2.51 -25.15
C VAL A 298 18.81 1.96 -26.12
N ARG A 299 18.91 2.41 -27.37
CA ARG A 299 18.04 1.98 -28.45
C ARG A 299 18.86 1.85 -29.72
N LYS A 300 19.47 0.68 -29.90
CA LYS A 300 20.38 0.37 -31.02
C LYS A 300 19.74 0.62 -32.38
N LEU A 301 18.47 0.21 -32.56
CA LEU A 301 17.79 0.31 -33.85
C LEU A 301 16.46 1.07 -33.78
N PRO A 302 16.44 2.41 -33.93
CA PRO A 302 15.20 3.21 -33.93
C PRO A 302 14.14 2.82 -34.98
N LYS A 303 14.49 2.02 -35.98
CA LYS A 303 13.54 1.51 -36.99
C LYS A 303 12.51 0.54 -36.39
N THR A 304 12.82 -0.08 -35.26
CA THR A 304 11.89 -0.97 -34.53
C THR A 304 10.68 -0.22 -33.98
N ASP A 305 10.74 1.11 -33.86
CA ASP A 305 9.59 1.98 -33.51
C ASP A 305 8.35 1.73 -34.38
N THR A 306 8.53 1.19 -35.60
CA THR A 306 7.44 0.84 -36.51
C THR A 306 6.53 -0.30 -36.02
N PHE A 307 6.95 -1.04 -34.99
CA PHE A 307 6.16 -2.07 -34.31
C PHE A 307 5.26 -1.52 -33.21
N PHE A 308 5.22 -0.22 -32.95
CA PHE A 308 4.44 0.33 -31.84
C PHE A 308 3.35 1.26 -32.35
N ILE A 309 2.17 1.18 -31.73
CA ILE A 309 1.13 2.19 -31.93
C ILE A 309 1.59 3.57 -31.44
N ASP A 310 2.41 3.61 -30.39
CA ASP A 310 3.03 4.81 -29.86
C ASP A 310 4.46 4.51 -29.36
N PRO A 311 5.51 4.79 -30.15
CA PRO A 311 6.89 4.53 -29.74
C PRO A 311 7.45 5.57 -28.77
N ARG A 312 6.72 6.66 -28.44
CA ARG A 312 7.26 7.77 -27.64
C ARG A 312 7.76 7.33 -26.27
N PHE A 313 7.09 6.37 -25.62
CA PHE A 313 7.50 5.90 -24.30
C PHE A 313 8.88 5.21 -24.32
N ARG A 314 9.27 4.59 -25.44
CA ARG A 314 10.62 4.02 -25.64
C ARG A 314 11.67 5.06 -25.99
N GLN A 315 11.24 6.25 -26.41
CA GLN A 315 12.12 7.33 -26.83
C GLN A 315 12.48 8.25 -25.66
N ILE A 316 11.94 8.00 -24.46
CA ILE A 316 12.22 8.82 -23.29
C ILE A 316 13.71 8.71 -22.93
N THR A 317 14.30 9.86 -22.68
CA THR A 317 15.68 9.99 -22.17
C THR A 317 15.71 10.69 -20.81
N GLU A 318 14.52 10.95 -20.27
CA GLU A 318 14.32 11.50 -18.94
C GLU A 318 12.90 11.20 -18.46
N LEU A 319 12.75 11.09 -17.15
CA LEU A 319 11.47 11.13 -16.43
C LEU A 319 11.45 12.38 -15.55
N ILE A 320 10.25 12.82 -15.17
CA ILE A 320 10.09 14.04 -14.39
C ILE A 320 9.19 13.75 -13.19
N TYR A 321 9.79 13.64 -12.01
CA TYR A 321 9.09 13.23 -10.79
C TYR A 321 9.89 13.63 -9.52
N PRO A 322 9.23 13.97 -8.41
CA PRO A 322 9.87 14.10 -7.10
C PRO A 322 10.55 12.80 -6.64
N ASP A 323 11.89 12.76 -6.50
CA ASP A 323 12.58 11.54 -6.01
C ASP A 323 12.56 11.43 -4.47
N HIS A 324 13.10 10.32 -3.95
CA HIS A 324 13.24 10.08 -2.50
C HIS A 324 13.97 11.21 -1.75
N SER A 325 14.95 11.86 -2.38
CA SER A 325 15.74 12.91 -1.73
C SER A 325 15.03 14.26 -1.65
N ASN A 326 14.05 14.50 -2.53
CA ASN A 326 13.37 15.78 -2.67
C ASN A 326 11.92 15.76 -2.22
N ALA A 327 11.23 14.61 -2.28
CA ALA A 327 9.78 14.52 -2.05
C ALA A 327 9.34 15.20 -0.73
N TRP A 328 9.97 14.84 0.40
CA TRP A 328 9.64 15.42 1.70
C TRP A 328 9.72 16.95 1.72
N ASN A 329 10.84 17.51 1.27
CA ASN A 329 11.04 18.96 1.24
C ASN A 329 10.07 19.64 0.27
N LEU A 330 9.77 19.03 -0.87
CA LEU A 330 8.78 19.57 -1.81
C LEU A 330 7.38 19.68 -1.19
N ILE A 331 6.98 18.66 -0.42
CA ILE A 331 5.69 18.63 0.28
C ILE A 331 5.57 19.78 1.28
N PHE A 332 6.59 19.99 2.12
CA PHE A 332 6.52 20.98 3.21
C PHE A 332 6.96 22.39 2.82
N ASP A 333 7.98 22.54 1.97
CA ASP A 333 8.55 23.85 1.62
C ASP A 333 7.83 24.52 0.44
N ARG A 334 7.38 23.73 -0.55
CA ARG A 334 6.72 24.24 -1.76
C ARG A 334 5.22 24.02 -1.78
N GLY A 335 4.70 23.09 -0.99
CA GLY A 335 3.29 22.71 -0.99
C GLY A 335 2.36 23.84 -0.54
N GLU A 336 1.40 24.18 -1.40
CA GLU A 336 0.28 25.07 -1.06
C GLU A 336 -0.98 24.23 -0.75
N TRP A 337 -1.12 23.80 0.50
CA TRP A 337 -2.20 22.94 0.96
C TRP A 337 -3.40 23.71 1.51
N ASN A 338 -4.60 23.18 1.28
CA ASN A 338 -5.86 23.70 1.80
C ASN A 338 -6.41 22.84 2.94
N LYS A 339 -6.04 21.57 2.97
CA LYS A 339 -6.51 20.58 3.95
C LYS A 339 -5.40 19.60 4.29
N VAL A 340 -5.41 19.13 5.53
CA VAL A 340 -4.60 18.00 5.97
C VAL A 340 -5.51 17.02 6.69
N TYR A 341 -5.51 15.77 6.24
CA TYR A 341 -6.20 14.69 6.94
C TYR A 341 -5.15 13.82 7.62
N PHE A 342 -5.54 13.23 8.73
CA PHE A 342 -4.72 12.31 9.50
C PHE A 342 -5.53 11.05 9.74
N THR A 343 -4.93 9.90 9.48
CA THR A 343 -5.48 8.61 9.86
C THR A 343 -4.46 7.86 10.69
N PHE A 344 -4.92 7.21 11.75
CA PHE A 344 -4.12 6.32 12.58
C PHE A 344 -4.79 4.94 12.58
N ASP A 345 -4.02 3.91 12.27
CA ASP A 345 -4.43 2.50 12.34
C ASP A 345 -4.43 2.10 13.82
N GLU A 346 -5.61 2.14 14.45
CA GLU A 346 -5.68 1.98 15.90
C GLU A 346 -5.68 0.52 16.33
N ASP A 347 -6.00 -0.40 15.44
CA ASP A 347 -6.11 -1.84 15.67
C ASP A 347 -5.02 -2.67 14.98
N ASP A 348 -4.20 -2.06 14.12
CA ASP A 348 -2.90 -2.57 13.64
C ASP A 348 -3.06 -3.85 12.82
N ASP A 349 -3.97 -3.75 11.87
CA ASP A 349 -4.35 -4.84 10.98
C ASP A 349 -4.38 -4.44 9.51
N CYS A 350 -3.94 -3.22 9.19
CA CYS A 350 -3.77 -2.86 7.81
C CYS A 350 -2.57 -3.61 7.22
N HIS A 351 -2.78 -4.23 6.06
CA HIS A 351 -1.75 -4.95 5.32
C HIS A 351 -1.90 -4.72 3.80
N ARG A 352 -2.30 -3.52 3.41
CA ARG A 352 -2.50 -3.14 2.00
C ARG A 352 -1.22 -2.53 1.45
N TRP A 353 -0.97 -2.67 0.14
CA TRP A 353 0.15 -1.95 -0.53
C TRP A 353 -0.27 -0.62 -1.15
N GLU A 354 -1.56 -0.38 -1.40
CA GLU A 354 -2.06 0.86 -2.02
C GLU A 354 -1.88 2.11 -1.13
N ARG A 355 -1.05 1.99 -0.09
CA ARG A 355 -1.11 2.73 1.16
C ARG A 355 -1.08 4.21 0.92
N VAL A 356 -2.20 4.74 1.37
CA VAL A 356 -2.27 5.64 2.50
C VAL A 356 -3.67 5.48 3.09
N GLU A 357 -3.79 5.31 4.39
CA GLU A 357 -5.11 5.14 5.02
C GLU A 357 -5.91 6.43 4.88
N LEU A 358 -7.14 6.33 4.37
CA LEU A 358 -7.90 7.50 3.95
C LEU A 358 -9.31 7.47 4.49
N TYR A 359 -9.51 8.06 5.66
CA TYR A 359 -10.85 8.39 6.11
C TYR A 359 -11.29 9.74 5.55
N ASP A 360 -12.53 9.79 5.04
CA ASP A 360 -13.15 11.03 4.60
C ASP A 360 -13.96 11.67 5.76
N PRO A 361 -14.04 13.02 5.83
CA PRO A 361 -14.78 13.75 6.86
C PRO A 361 -16.29 13.69 6.62
N LEU A 362 -16.86 12.48 6.67
CA LEU A 362 -18.24 12.18 6.35
C LEU A 362 -18.96 11.58 7.57
N ASP A 363 -20.05 10.86 7.35
CA ASP A 363 -20.91 10.37 8.42
C ASP A 363 -20.16 9.33 9.29
N PRO A 364 -20.04 9.53 10.62
CA PRO A 364 -19.37 8.60 11.52
C PRO A 364 -19.95 7.19 11.49
N PHE A 365 -21.23 7.01 11.17
CA PHE A 365 -21.95 5.76 11.37
C PHE A 365 -22.30 5.01 10.08
N LYS A 366 -22.29 5.70 8.93
CA LYS A 366 -22.51 5.00 7.64
C LYS A 366 -21.30 4.17 7.29
N VAL A 367 -21.52 2.96 6.76
CA VAL A 367 -20.42 2.06 6.40
C VAL A 367 -20.52 1.65 4.94
N GLY A 368 -19.38 1.58 4.26
CA GLY A 368 -19.22 1.03 2.92
C GLY A 368 -18.72 2.05 1.90
N TRP A 369 -17.95 1.55 0.93
CA TRP A 369 -17.45 2.32 -0.21
C TRP A 369 -18.59 3.02 -0.96
N GLY A 370 -18.42 4.33 -1.17
CA GLY A 370 -19.43 5.16 -1.84
C GLY A 370 -20.74 5.37 -1.07
N ASN A 371 -20.81 4.94 0.20
CA ASN A 371 -22.02 5.04 1.02
C ASN A 371 -22.04 6.30 1.91
N GLY A 372 -21.03 7.17 1.79
CA GLY A 372 -20.98 8.45 2.50
C GLY A 372 -20.62 8.35 3.98
N GLY A 373 -19.89 7.31 4.37
CA GLY A 373 -19.27 7.13 5.69
C GLY A 373 -17.82 7.60 5.74
N LEU A 374 -17.13 7.41 6.88
CA LEU A 374 -15.68 7.63 6.96
C LEU A 374 -14.91 6.77 5.96
N ASP A 375 -15.36 5.52 5.79
CA ASP A 375 -14.83 4.52 4.84
C ASP A 375 -15.41 4.66 3.42
N ASN A 376 -15.76 5.89 3.04
CA ASN A 376 -16.32 6.17 1.73
C ASN A 376 -15.31 5.95 0.61
N ASN A 377 -14.01 6.07 0.88
CA ASN A 377 -12.95 5.63 -0.02
C ASN A 377 -12.85 4.09 0.02
N SER A 378 -12.61 3.46 -1.14
CA SER A 378 -12.44 2.01 -1.21
C SER A 378 -11.23 1.51 -0.43
N GLN A 379 -10.25 2.39 -0.19
CA GLN A 379 -8.98 2.11 0.49
C GLN A 379 -9.03 2.43 1.99
N SER A 380 -10.19 2.30 2.63
CA SER A 380 -10.39 2.61 4.05
C SER A 380 -10.99 1.43 4.79
N ASP A 381 -10.64 1.26 6.05
CA ASP A 381 -11.28 0.23 6.88
C ASP A 381 -12.69 0.62 7.27
N ALA A 382 -13.56 -0.38 7.39
CA ALA A 382 -14.95 -0.10 7.74
C ALA A 382 -15.06 0.38 9.21
N SER A 383 -14.18 -0.15 10.06
CA SER A 383 -13.94 0.17 11.46
C SER A 383 -12.53 -0.31 11.80
N GLY A 384 -11.92 0.28 12.82
CA GLY A 384 -10.52 0.04 13.21
C GLY A 384 -9.80 1.38 13.37
N ASP A 385 -9.69 2.12 12.27
CA ASP A 385 -8.98 3.39 12.22
C ASP A 385 -9.65 4.58 12.91
N ARG A 386 -8.81 5.57 13.23
CA ARG A 386 -9.19 6.92 13.60
C ARG A 386 -8.83 7.91 12.50
N GLY A 387 -9.80 8.70 12.04
CA GLY A 387 -9.61 9.80 11.10
C GLY A 387 -9.78 11.18 11.76
N GLU A 388 -8.97 12.15 11.37
CA GLU A 388 -8.99 13.54 11.85
C GLU A 388 -8.74 14.51 10.71
N TRP A 389 -9.40 15.67 10.74
CA TRP A 389 -9.46 16.54 9.58
C TRP A 389 -9.23 18.00 9.95
N ASP A 390 -8.12 18.56 9.49
CA ASP A 390 -7.83 19.99 9.40
C ASP A 390 -8.31 20.47 8.02
N LEU A 391 -9.53 21.03 7.99
CA LEU A 391 -10.23 21.37 6.76
C LEU A 391 -9.84 22.74 6.19
N ASP A 392 -9.03 23.51 6.91
CA ASP A 392 -8.51 24.81 6.50
C ASP A 392 -6.98 24.92 6.49
N ASN A 393 -6.28 23.84 6.81
CA ASN A 393 -4.82 23.74 6.91
C ASN A 393 -4.23 24.73 7.92
N SER A 394 -4.95 25.03 8.99
CA SER A 394 -4.48 25.91 10.07
C SER A 394 -3.31 25.29 10.84
N GLY A 395 -3.29 23.97 10.97
CA GLY A 395 -2.28 23.22 11.69
C GLY A 395 -1.04 22.88 10.90
N LYS A 396 -1.13 22.89 9.56
CA LYS A 396 0.00 22.64 8.64
C LYS A 396 0.66 21.27 8.82
N GLY A 397 -0.15 20.25 9.12
CA GLY A 397 0.31 18.87 9.32
C GLY A 397 1.10 18.64 10.61
N LYS A 398 1.07 19.60 11.55
CA LYS A 398 1.65 19.41 12.89
C LYS A 398 0.78 18.48 13.71
N LEU A 399 1.43 17.76 14.62
CA LEU A 399 0.78 16.80 15.49
C LEU A 399 0.95 17.21 16.95
N TYR A 400 0.21 16.57 17.85
CA TYR A 400 0.42 16.65 19.29
C TYR A 400 0.03 15.35 19.98
N VAL A 401 0.68 15.02 21.09
CA VAL A 401 0.24 13.92 21.96
C VAL A 401 -0.71 14.48 23.00
N SER A 402 -1.95 14.00 22.99
CA SER A 402 -2.97 14.47 23.93
C SER A 402 -2.68 13.98 25.34
N LYS A 403 -3.14 14.74 26.34
CA LYS A 403 -3.12 14.31 27.75
C LYS A 403 -4.31 13.44 28.13
N PHE A 404 -5.42 13.52 27.38
CA PHE A 404 -6.69 12.90 27.76
C PHE A 404 -6.78 11.43 27.39
N ASP A 405 -6.09 11.00 26.33
CA ASP A 405 -6.01 9.60 25.91
C ASP A 405 -4.56 9.11 25.69
N GLY A 406 -3.58 10.02 25.65
CA GLY A 406 -2.17 9.68 25.39
C GLY A 406 -1.85 9.40 23.92
N ARG A 407 -2.81 9.60 23.01
CA ARG A 407 -2.71 9.30 21.58
C ARG A 407 -2.15 10.50 20.81
N LEU A 408 -1.73 10.26 19.57
CA LEU A 408 -1.28 11.28 18.64
C LEU A 408 -2.48 11.88 17.89
N HIS A 409 -2.58 13.20 17.82
CA HIS A 409 -3.69 13.92 17.19
C HIS A 409 -3.17 15.00 16.23
N LEU A 410 -3.97 15.33 15.23
CA LEU A 410 -3.71 16.38 14.24
C LEU A 410 -4.02 17.76 14.83
N TYR A 411 -3.00 18.62 14.93
CA TYR A 411 -3.20 20.02 15.31
C TYR A 411 -4.00 20.75 14.21
N GLY A 412 -4.92 21.62 14.61
CA GLY A 412 -5.78 22.37 13.67
C GLY A 412 -7.00 21.59 13.16
N ALA A 413 -7.14 20.32 13.51
CA ALA A 413 -8.31 19.54 13.14
C ALA A 413 -9.57 20.08 13.82
N GLU A 414 -10.64 20.35 13.06
CA GLU A 414 -11.90 20.81 13.66
C GLU A 414 -12.63 19.67 14.38
N TRP A 415 -12.46 18.43 13.91
CA TRP A 415 -12.99 17.23 14.53
C TRP A 415 -12.23 15.98 14.10
N GLY A 416 -12.44 14.90 14.84
CA GLY A 416 -11.92 13.57 14.56
C GLY A 416 -12.91 12.49 14.97
N CYS A 417 -12.73 11.27 14.47
CA CYS A 417 -13.58 10.13 14.79
C CYS A 417 -12.83 8.81 14.70
N TRP A 418 -12.99 7.98 15.73
CA TRP A 418 -12.48 6.62 15.80
C TRP A 418 -13.65 5.64 15.79
N ARG A 419 -13.68 4.72 14.83
CA ARG A 419 -14.57 3.57 14.83
C ARG A 419 -13.83 2.40 15.46
N ILE A 420 -14.27 1.97 16.63
CA ILE A 420 -13.55 0.97 17.41
C ILE A 420 -13.77 -0.42 16.80
N ASP A 421 -12.67 -1.07 16.44
CA ASP A 421 -12.61 -2.51 16.26
C ASP A 421 -11.53 -3.13 17.14
N GLN A 422 -11.86 -3.39 18.40
CA GLN A 422 -10.90 -3.97 19.35
C GLN A 422 -10.46 -5.40 18.97
N ASN A 423 -11.15 -6.07 18.05
CA ASN A 423 -10.89 -7.47 17.69
C ASN A 423 -10.37 -7.64 16.25
N THR A 424 -9.98 -6.55 15.56
CA THR A 424 -9.35 -6.59 14.23
C THR A 424 -10.14 -7.44 13.22
N GLU A 425 -11.46 -7.25 13.16
CA GLU A 425 -12.38 -8.01 12.31
C GLU A 425 -12.70 -7.31 10.98
N TYR A 426 -12.69 -5.98 10.96
CA TYR A 426 -13.30 -5.12 9.93
C TYR A 426 -12.31 -4.35 9.06
N TYR A 427 -11.05 -4.79 9.05
CA TYR A 427 -10.06 -4.31 8.10
C TYR A 427 -10.39 -4.64 6.65
N GLN A 428 -9.81 -3.85 5.74
CA GLN A 428 -9.80 -4.13 4.32
C GLN A 428 -8.42 -4.62 3.87
N GLY A 429 -8.43 -5.69 3.09
CA GLY A 429 -7.31 -6.13 2.26
C GLY A 429 -7.73 -6.23 0.80
N TRP A 430 -6.78 -6.47 -0.10
CA TRP A 430 -7.03 -6.79 -1.53
C TRP A 430 -8.13 -7.85 -1.73
N ASP A 431 -8.19 -8.82 -0.82
CA ASP A 431 -9.16 -9.90 -0.85
C ASP A 431 -10.59 -9.37 -0.72
N ARG A 432 -10.88 -8.34 0.08
CA ARG A 432 -12.26 -8.02 0.45
C ARG A 432 -13.03 -7.20 -0.60
N LEU A 433 -12.39 -6.26 -1.30
CA LEU A 433 -13.03 -5.47 -2.37
C LEU A 433 -13.40 -6.33 -3.59
N TRP A 434 -12.48 -7.21 -4.00
CA TRP A 434 -12.58 -7.89 -5.30
C TRP A 434 -13.03 -9.34 -5.22
N THR A 435 -12.88 -10.01 -4.07
CA THR A 435 -13.39 -11.38 -3.88
C THR A 435 -14.81 -11.45 -3.33
N GLY A 436 -15.43 -10.29 -3.04
CA GLY A 436 -16.77 -10.22 -2.43
C GLY A 436 -16.78 -10.58 -0.94
N SER A 437 -15.61 -10.63 -0.31
CA SER A 437 -15.43 -10.99 1.11
C SER A 437 -15.49 -9.79 2.06
N ARG A 438 -15.90 -8.61 1.57
CA ARG A 438 -16.05 -7.40 2.40
C ARG A 438 -17.05 -7.61 3.52
N ARG A 439 -16.53 -7.65 4.75
CA ARG A 439 -17.31 -7.75 5.98
C ARG A 439 -17.40 -6.37 6.60
N ASN A 440 -18.58 -5.78 6.53
CA ASN A 440 -18.87 -4.50 7.20
C ASN A 440 -19.53 -4.77 8.56
N PRO A 441 -19.17 -4.03 9.62
CA PRO A 441 -19.86 -4.11 10.90
C PRO A 441 -21.32 -3.65 10.77
N GLN A 442 -22.19 -4.21 11.61
CA GLN A 442 -23.57 -3.73 11.77
C GLN A 442 -23.68 -2.71 12.91
N GLU A 443 -22.87 -2.90 13.95
CA GLU A 443 -22.79 -2.08 15.16
C GLU A 443 -21.30 -2.00 15.53
N PHE A 444 -20.85 -0.83 15.99
CA PHE A 444 -19.47 -0.59 16.42
C PHE A 444 -19.45 0.61 17.36
N ALA A 445 -18.60 0.56 18.38
CA ALA A 445 -18.40 1.70 19.26
C ALA A 445 -17.68 2.83 18.52
N THR A 446 -18.00 4.07 18.86
CA THR A 446 -17.48 5.26 18.18
C THR A 446 -17.03 6.30 19.20
N VAL A 447 -15.82 6.83 19.03
CA VAL A 447 -15.32 7.99 19.77
C VAL A 447 -15.22 9.17 18.81
N LYS A 448 -15.79 10.32 19.17
CA LYS A 448 -15.69 11.55 18.40
C LYS A 448 -14.94 12.62 19.19
N TYR A 449 -14.03 13.31 18.53
CA TYR A 449 -13.26 14.43 19.05
C TYR A 449 -13.69 15.72 18.36
N GLU A 450 -13.76 16.83 19.10
CA GLU A 450 -14.13 18.16 18.57
C GLU A 450 -13.28 19.26 19.22
N ASP A 451 -12.80 20.20 18.40
CA ASP A 451 -12.24 21.49 18.84
C ASP A 451 -13.37 22.51 18.86
N VAL A 452 -13.96 22.75 20.03
CA VAL A 452 -15.15 23.59 20.16
C VAL A 452 -14.77 25.07 20.29
N ASP A 453 -13.61 25.37 20.88
CA ASP A 453 -13.15 26.76 21.06
C ASP A 453 -12.20 27.29 19.98
N GLY A 454 -11.81 26.43 19.02
CA GLY A 454 -11.12 26.79 17.79
C GLY A 454 -9.65 27.13 18.03
N ASN A 455 -9.02 26.51 19.02
CA ASN A 455 -7.62 26.77 19.37
C ASN A 455 -6.62 25.79 18.70
N GLY A 456 -7.14 24.83 17.95
CA GLY A 456 -6.42 23.78 17.22
C GLY A 456 -6.19 22.50 18.01
N PHE A 457 -6.68 22.39 19.25
CA PHE A 457 -6.61 21.18 20.08
C PHE A 457 -8.04 20.69 20.38
N PHE A 458 -8.24 19.37 20.34
CA PHE A 458 -9.51 18.81 20.77
C PHE A 458 -9.77 19.06 22.26
N ASP A 459 -10.94 19.63 22.57
CA ASP A 459 -11.37 19.99 23.92
C ASP A 459 -12.61 19.21 24.39
N THR A 460 -13.27 18.52 23.44
CA THR A 460 -14.52 17.80 23.67
C THR A 460 -14.44 16.39 23.09
N ILE A 461 -14.78 15.39 23.91
CA ILE A 461 -14.77 13.97 23.54
C ILE A 461 -16.18 13.40 23.75
N LYS A 462 -16.68 12.66 22.76
CA LYS A 462 -17.99 12.02 22.78
C LYS A 462 -17.84 10.52 22.58
N TYR A 463 -18.59 9.74 23.34
CA TYR A 463 -18.55 8.28 23.31
C TYR A 463 -19.94 7.71 23.02
N ASP A 464 -19.99 6.89 21.99
CA ASP A 464 -21.03 5.90 21.69
C ASP A 464 -20.36 4.54 21.93
N MET A 465 -20.61 3.90 23.06
CA MET A 465 -19.89 2.66 23.41
C MET A 465 -20.71 1.39 23.19
N ASP A 466 -22.01 1.52 22.94
CA ASP A 466 -22.89 0.38 22.64
C ASP A 466 -23.21 0.27 21.13
N GLY A 467 -22.81 1.26 20.33
CA GLY A 467 -22.90 1.24 18.87
C GLY A 467 -24.29 1.57 18.34
N ASP A 468 -25.15 2.18 19.15
CA ASP A 468 -26.52 2.53 18.78
C ASP A 468 -26.64 3.86 17.99
N GLN A 469 -25.49 4.50 17.71
CA GLN A 469 -25.34 5.77 16.98
C GLN A 469 -25.77 7.01 17.78
N VAL A 470 -25.94 6.86 19.10
CA VAL A 470 -26.14 7.96 20.05
C VAL A 470 -24.87 8.12 20.88
N PHE A 471 -24.54 9.37 21.24
CA PHE A 471 -23.42 9.63 22.13
C PHE A 471 -23.94 9.76 23.57
N GLU A 472 -23.77 8.74 24.42
CA GLU A 472 -24.25 8.72 25.81
C GLU A 472 -23.39 9.62 26.71
N THR A 473 -22.09 9.71 26.40
CA THR A 473 -21.11 10.43 27.22
C THR A 473 -20.49 11.54 26.41
N ILE A 474 -20.59 12.77 26.93
CA ILE A 474 -19.95 13.96 26.36
C ILE A 474 -19.09 14.58 27.44
N VAL A 475 -17.79 14.69 27.18
CA VAL A 475 -16.80 15.24 28.10
C VAL A 475 -16.21 16.50 27.51
N SER A 476 -16.18 17.57 28.29
CA SER A 476 -15.48 18.81 27.95
C SER A 476 -14.34 19.02 28.93
N LEU A 477 -13.10 19.06 28.40
CA LEU A 477 -11.89 19.27 29.19
C LEU A 477 -11.94 20.59 29.95
N LYS A 478 -12.46 21.64 29.31
CA LYS A 478 -12.70 22.95 29.92
C LYS A 478 -13.62 22.87 31.14
N ASN A 479 -14.70 22.10 31.07
CA ASN A 479 -15.62 21.91 32.20
C ASN A 479 -14.98 21.10 33.34
N LEU A 480 -14.01 20.23 33.02
CA LEU A 480 -13.18 19.52 34.00
C LEU A 480 -12.01 20.37 34.54
N GLY A 481 -11.80 21.58 34.01
CA GLY A 481 -10.65 22.43 34.38
C GLY A 481 -9.32 21.91 33.87
N ILE A 482 -9.33 21.09 32.82
CA ILE A 482 -8.15 20.51 32.17
C ILE A 482 -7.74 21.40 31.01
N ASN A 483 -6.44 21.70 30.91
CA ASN A 483 -5.86 22.43 29.78
C ASN A 483 -5.53 21.45 28.65
N ASP A 484 -6.21 21.65 27.53
CA ASP A 484 -6.11 20.94 26.25
C ASP A 484 -4.83 21.26 25.47
N VAL A 485 -4.25 22.45 25.66
CA VAL A 485 -3.02 22.86 24.97
C VAL A 485 -1.86 21.89 25.27
N CYS A 486 -1.29 21.34 24.20
CA CYS A 486 -0.19 20.38 24.21
C CYS A 486 1.04 20.93 23.46
N GLU A 487 2.18 20.26 23.64
CA GLU A 487 3.39 20.58 22.87
C GLU A 487 3.17 20.15 21.42
N LEU A 488 3.51 21.04 20.48
CA LEU A 488 3.38 20.79 19.06
C LEU A 488 4.59 20.05 18.51
N ILE A 489 4.31 19.11 17.63
CA ILE A 489 5.27 18.29 16.92
C ILE A 489 5.31 18.77 15.47
N ASP A 490 6.46 19.27 15.03
CA ASP A 490 6.67 19.75 13.67
C ASP A 490 7.18 18.63 12.76
N THR A 491 6.24 17.96 12.12
CA THR A 491 6.49 16.82 11.21
C THR A 491 7.35 17.20 10.02
N SER A 492 7.36 18.46 9.58
CA SER A 492 8.22 18.91 8.46
C SER A 492 9.71 18.70 8.71
N THR A 493 10.11 18.65 9.98
CA THR A 493 11.50 18.49 10.42
C THR A 493 11.84 17.07 10.87
N PHE A 494 10.86 16.17 10.91
CA PHE A 494 11.04 14.80 11.37
C PHE A 494 11.79 13.97 10.33
N LYS A 495 12.61 13.06 10.85
CA LYS A 495 13.09 11.87 10.17
C LYS A 495 12.38 10.65 10.75
N TYR A 496 12.55 9.50 10.10
CA TYR A 496 12.01 8.22 10.56
C TYR A 496 12.29 7.93 12.05
N GLU A 497 13.56 8.08 12.48
CA GLU A 497 13.98 7.91 13.88
C GLU A 497 13.17 8.76 14.89
N ASN A 498 12.64 9.91 14.46
CA ASN A 498 11.83 10.76 15.33
C ASN A 498 10.40 10.24 15.49
N PHE A 499 9.86 9.58 14.46
CA PHE A 499 8.56 8.90 14.55
C PHE A 499 8.66 7.68 15.46
N THR A 500 9.73 6.88 15.34
CA THR A 500 9.92 5.71 16.21
C THR A 500 10.18 6.08 17.67
N ASP A 501 10.97 7.12 17.92
CA ASP A 501 11.14 7.69 19.27
C ASP A 501 9.80 8.18 19.86
N LEU A 502 8.96 8.81 19.03
CA LEU A 502 7.66 9.33 19.43
C LEU A 502 6.71 8.19 19.84
N MET A 503 6.58 7.15 19.01
CA MET A 503 5.73 5.99 19.31
C MET A 503 6.22 5.22 20.52
N CYS A 504 7.54 4.98 20.61
CA CYS A 504 8.15 4.40 21.81
C CYS A 504 7.77 5.18 23.08
N LYS A 505 7.91 6.51 23.05
CA LYS A 505 7.55 7.37 24.18
C LYS A 505 6.05 7.27 24.50
N MET A 506 5.18 7.42 23.51
CA MET A 506 3.73 7.34 23.68
C MET A 506 3.31 6.02 24.32
N ALA A 507 3.75 4.89 23.75
CA ALA A 507 3.46 3.56 24.25
C ALA A 507 3.95 3.36 25.69
N HIS A 508 5.17 3.82 26.00
CA HIS A 508 5.73 3.73 27.35
C HIS A 508 4.98 4.59 28.38
N ASP A 509 4.57 5.80 28.01
CA ASP A 509 3.80 6.70 28.86
C ASP A 509 2.40 6.14 29.12
N MET A 510 1.70 5.68 28.07
CA MET A 510 0.37 5.04 28.18
C MET A 510 0.42 3.79 29.05
N TRP A 511 1.43 2.93 28.86
CA TRP A 511 1.59 1.74 29.68
C TRP A 511 1.89 2.08 31.15
N SER A 512 2.74 3.07 31.39
CA SER A 512 3.04 3.53 32.75
C SER A 512 1.79 4.05 33.46
N ASN A 513 0.95 4.80 32.75
CA ASN A 513 -0.34 5.26 33.25
C ASN A 513 -1.31 4.11 33.51
N ALA A 514 -1.35 3.08 32.66
CA ALA A 514 -2.15 1.88 32.87
C ALA A 514 -1.75 1.10 34.14
N LEU A 515 -0.45 1.04 34.44
CA LEU A 515 0.05 0.45 35.69
C LEU A 515 -0.32 1.28 36.92
N LEU A 516 -0.37 2.62 36.79
CA LEU A 516 -0.88 3.49 37.86
C LEU A 516 -2.40 3.30 38.05
N ALA A 517 -3.16 3.20 36.96
CA ALA A 517 -4.59 2.92 36.99
C ALA A 517 -4.87 1.60 37.72
N CYS A 518 -4.06 0.55 37.49
CA CYS A 518 -4.15 -0.71 38.22
C CYS A 518 -3.99 -0.51 39.73
N LYS A 519 -2.98 0.24 40.16
CA LYS A 519 -2.75 0.53 41.60
C LYS A 519 -3.91 1.29 42.23
N VAL A 520 -4.47 2.25 41.49
CA VAL A 520 -5.67 2.98 41.92
C VAL A 520 -6.85 2.03 42.05
N ALA A 521 -7.12 1.22 41.02
CA ALA A 521 -8.20 0.24 41.02
C ALA A 521 -8.10 -0.71 42.23
N GLU A 522 -6.91 -1.24 42.50
CA GLU A 522 -6.64 -2.11 43.65
C GLU A 522 -6.84 -1.39 44.99
N LYS A 523 -6.40 -0.12 45.12
CA LYS A 523 -6.64 0.72 46.31
C LYS A 523 -8.13 0.83 46.63
N TYR A 524 -8.98 0.94 45.62
CA TYR A 524 -10.44 1.06 45.78
C TYR A 524 -11.18 -0.28 45.78
N GLY A 525 -10.46 -1.40 45.69
CA GLY A 525 -11.00 -2.76 45.83
C GLY A 525 -11.51 -3.39 44.53
N VAL A 526 -11.13 -2.86 43.36
CA VAL A 526 -11.40 -3.48 42.06
C VAL A 526 -10.40 -4.63 41.83
N ASN A 527 -10.88 -5.80 41.44
CA ASN A 527 -10.03 -6.96 41.18
C ASN A 527 -9.42 -6.87 39.77
N THR A 528 -8.19 -6.37 39.66
CA THR A 528 -7.51 -6.19 38.36
C THR A 528 -7.12 -7.51 37.66
N PHE A 529 -7.30 -8.67 38.31
CA PHE A 529 -7.02 -9.97 37.69
C PHE A 529 -7.97 -10.29 36.53
N TRP A 530 -9.17 -9.69 36.49
CA TRP A 530 -10.07 -9.80 35.33
C TRP A 530 -9.44 -9.28 34.03
N TYR A 531 -8.49 -8.34 34.14
CA TYR A 531 -7.78 -7.75 33.02
C TYR A 531 -6.39 -8.37 32.78
N ALA A 532 -6.18 -9.61 33.24
CA ALA A 532 -4.87 -10.27 33.15
C ALA A 532 -4.29 -10.32 31.72
N LYS A 533 -5.15 -10.43 30.70
CA LYS A 533 -4.76 -10.39 29.27
C LYS A 533 -4.20 -9.01 28.88
N LEU A 534 -4.95 -7.93 29.16
CA LEU A 534 -4.49 -6.55 28.91
C LEU A 534 -3.27 -6.17 29.76
N LYS A 535 -3.04 -6.87 30.87
CA LYS A 535 -1.83 -6.68 31.69
C LYS A 535 -0.56 -7.29 31.05
N GLN A 536 -0.65 -7.92 29.87
CA GLN A 536 0.51 -8.47 29.14
C GLN A 536 0.90 -7.57 27.95
N ALA A 537 1.85 -6.66 28.16
CA ALA A 537 2.36 -5.78 27.10
C ALA A 537 3.85 -6.04 26.82
N ALA A 538 4.14 -6.76 25.73
CA ALA A 538 5.49 -7.22 25.39
C ALA A 538 6.20 -6.35 24.33
N SER A 539 5.49 -5.89 23.30
CA SER A 539 5.98 -5.01 22.23
C SER A 539 5.64 -3.53 22.50
N ILE A 540 6.13 -2.63 21.65
CA ILE A 540 5.76 -1.21 21.65
C ILE A 540 4.27 -1.07 21.35
N ARG A 541 3.82 -1.62 20.22
CA ARG A 541 2.40 -1.74 19.89
C ARG A 541 1.51 -2.22 21.03
N LYS A 542 1.85 -3.34 21.68
CA LYS A 542 1.05 -3.87 22.81
C LYS A 542 1.03 -2.95 24.03
N LYS A 543 2.07 -2.14 24.26
CA LYS A 543 2.08 -1.15 25.35
C LYS A 543 1.16 0.02 25.02
N TYR A 544 1.11 0.44 23.76
CA TYR A 544 0.17 1.44 23.26
C TYR A 544 -1.27 0.96 23.39
N ASP A 545 -1.62 -0.14 22.72
CA ASP A 545 -3.00 -0.66 22.67
C ASP A 545 -3.54 -1.08 24.05
N ASN A 546 -2.85 -2.03 24.72
CA ASN A 546 -3.30 -2.46 26.04
C ASN A 546 -3.20 -1.34 27.08
N GLY A 547 -2.27 -0.40 26.89
CA GLY A 547 -2.15 0.78 27.73
C GLY A 547 -3.42 1.61 27.72
N TYR A 548 -4.00 1.86 26.53
CA TYR A 548 -5.29 2.54 26.41
C TYR A 548 -6.43 1.72 27.03
N TRP A 549 -6.63 0.49 26.54
CA TRP A 549 -7.80 -0.31 26.92
C TRP A 549 -7.84 -0.62 28.41
N LEU A 550 -6.70 -0.97 29.01
CA LEU A 550 -6.63 -1.25 30.44
C LEU A 550 -7.04 -0.03 31.27
N GLN A 551 -6.61 1.17 30.88
CA GLN A 551 -7.04 2.39 31.55
C GLN A 551 -8.54 2.63 31.40
N TYR A 552 -9.08 2.47 30.19
CA TYR A 552 -10.50 2.67 29.92
C TYR A 552 -11.39 1.72 30.74
N TYR A 553 -11.10 0.42 30.75
CA TYR A 553 -11.88 -0.55 31.54
C TYR A 553 -11.82 -0.25 33.05
N LEU A 554 -10.64 0.06 33.57
CA LEU A 554 -10.48 0.38 34.99
C LEU A 554 -11.18 1.69 35.36
N TYR A 555 -11.17 2.69 34.47
CA TYR A 555 -11.95 3.91 34.62
C TYR A 555 -13.45 3.60 34.75
N LYS A 556 -14.02 2.79 33.84
CA LYS A 556 -15.46 2.43 33.89
C LYS A 556 -15.84 1.63 35.13
N ASP A 557 -14.99 0.69 35.57
CA ASP A 557 -15.22 -0.05 36.82
C ASP A 557 -15.22 0.86 38.05
N LEU A 558 -14.26 1.79 38.12
CA LEU A 558 -14.17 2.77 39.21
C LEU A 558 -15.34 3.75 39.19
N GLU A 559 -15.73 4.23 38.01
CA GLU A 559 -16.89 5.10 37.79
C GLU A 559 -18.16 4.42 38.33
N TYR A 560 -18.42 3.18 37.92
CA TYR A 560 -19.54 2.39 38.40
C TYR A 560 -19.49 2.18 39.93
N LEU A 561 -18.31 1.90 40.48
CA LEU A 561 -18.11 1.72 41.92
C LEU A 561 -18.45 2.99 42.72
N PHE A 562 -17.98 4.16 42.27
CA PHE A 562 -18.25 5.43 42.94
C PHE A 562 -19.71 5.87 42.81
N LEU A 563 -20.33 5.65 41.65
CA LEU A 563 -21.77 5.86 41.46
C LEU A 563 -22.60 4.98 42.41
N ARG A 564 -22.26 3.69 42.53
CA ARG A 564 -22.94 2.77 43.44
C ARG A 564 -22.80 3.19 44.91
N LYS A 565 -21.66 3.77 45.28
CA LYS A 565 -21.40 4.31 46.63
C LYS A 565 -21.98 5.72 46.84
N GLN A 566 -22.53 6.35 45.79
CA GLN A 566 -22.93 7.75 45.78
C GLN A 566 -21.79 8.71 46.19
N ASP A 567 -20.55 8.33 45.89
CA ASP A 567 -19.34 9.09 46.22
C ASP A 567 -19.00 10.07 45.08
N LYS A 568 -19.72 11.20 45.07
CA LYS A 568 -19.54 12.24 44.05
C LYS A 568 -18.11 12.81 44.05
N TYR A 569 -17.48 12.93 45.22
CA TYR A 569 -16.14 13.51 45.32
C TYR A 569 -15.10 12.62 44.62
N SER A 570 -15.10 11.32 44.89
CA SER A 570 -14.19 10.39 44.21
C SER A 570 -14.49 10.27 42.72
N LEU A 571 -15.77 10.38 42.33
CA LEU A 571 -16.17 10.40 40.92
C LEU A 571 -15.61 11.62 40.17
N ASP A 572 -15.78 12.83 40.73
CA ASP A 572 -15.24 14.06 40.12
C ASP A 572 -13.71 14.01 40.02
N LYS A 573 -13.05 13.44 41.05
CA LYS A 573 -11.60 13.20 41.09
C LYS A 573 -11.16 12.16 40.05
N LEU A 574 -11.97 11.12 39.83
CA LEU A 574 -11.73 10.08 38.82
C LEU A 574 -11.75 10.67 37.40
N ASN A 575 -12.79 11.42 37.08
CA ASN A 575 -12.92 12.06 35.77
C ASN A 575 -11.73 12.99 35.51
N SER A 576 -11.37 13.82 36.49
CA SER A 576 -10.21 14.71 36.39
C SER A 576 -8.90 13.93 36.22
N ALA A 577 -8.74 12.79 36.91
CA ALA A 577 -7.54 11.97 36.84
C ALA A 577 -7.39 11.26 35.49
N TYR A 578 -8.49 10.70 34.94
CA TYR A 578 -8.48 9.98 33.68
C TYR A 578 -8.21 10.93 32.51
N TYR A 579 -9.03 11.97 32.34
CA TYR A 579 -8.91 12.92 31.21
C TYR A 579 -7.69 13.86 31.30
N ALA A 580 -6.97 13.88 32.42
CA ALA A 580 -5.69 14.58 32.53
C ALA A 580 -4.48 13.64 32.42
N GLY A 581 -4.70 12.33 32.23
CA GLY A 581 -3.63 11.33 32.22
C GLY A 581 -2.87 11.25 33.55
N ASN A 582 -3.50 11.57 34.68
CA ASN A 582 -2.85 11.72 35.99
C ASN A 582 -3.55 10.92 37.09
N TRP A 583 -3.41 9.60 37.03
CA TRP A 583 -3.91 8.66 38.02
C TRP A 583 -3.39 8.88 39.45
N ASN A 584 -2.24 9.56 39.61
CA ASN A 584 -1.68 9.86 40.93
C ASN A 584 -2.60 10.75 41.77
N LEU A 585 -3.50 11.52 41.16
CA LEU A 585 -4.51 12.29 41.89
C LEU A 585 -5.28 11.41 42.86
N LEU A 586 -5.64 10.17 42.48
CA LEU A 586 -6.38 9.24 43.34
C LEU A 586 -5.51 8.49 44.36
N LEU A 587 -4.19 8.52 44.18
CA LEU A 587 -3.23 7.92 45.12
C LEU A 587 -2.83 8.89 46.24
N MET A 588 -2.78 10.19 45.95
CA MET A 588 -2.52 11.24 46.93
C MET A 588 -3.71 11.41 47.88
N GLU A 589 -3.46 11.16 49.18
CA GLU A 589 -4.35 11.48 50.31
C GLU A 589 -4.10 12.89 50.83
#